data_AF-A0A7Y2PIQ4-F1
#
_entry.id   AF-A0A7Y2PIQ4-F1
#
_cell.length_a   1.000
_cell.length_b   1.000
_cell.length_c   1.000
_cell.angle_alpha   90.00
_cell.angle_beta   90.00
_cell.angle_gamma   90.00
#
_symmetry.space_group_name_H-M   'P 1'
#
loop_
_entity.id
_entity.type
_entity.pdbx_description
1 polymer ?
#
loop_
_entity_poly.entity_id
_entity_poly.type
_entity_poly.pdbx_seq_one_letter_code
_entity_poly.pdbx_strand_id
1 'polypeptide(L)'
;LVLLALPLLSLLPADSPFQVSAYTLTLTGKILCYAIVALALDLVWGYAGLLSLGHGLFFALGGYAMGMYLMRQASGDELPAFMTFLSWTELPWYWTGTEHFWWAMCLVVLAPGLLALVFGFFAFRSRIKGVYFSIMTQALTFAGMLLFFRNETGFGGNNGFTNFRSILGFGITEPGTRAALFFATVMLLVASLFLGWRLARSKFGRVLTALRDAENRLMFCGYDPRGFKLFVWVLSAVLCGLAGALYVPQVGIINPGEMSPTNSIEAAVWVALGGR
;
A
#
# COMPACT_ATOMS: atom_id res chain seq x y z
N LEU A 1 -19.28 -7.63 11.33
CA LEU A 1 -19.48 -8.33 12.63
C LEU A 1 -18.43 -9.40 12.86
N VAL A 2 -18.29 -10.41 11.99
CA VAL A 2 -17.26 -11.47 12.12
C VAL A 2 -15.84 -10.93 12.23
N LEU A 3 -15.42 -10.01 11.35
CA LEU A 3 -14.09 -9.41 11.41
C LEU A 3 -13.81 -8.68 12.73
N LEU A 4 -14.81 -8.01 13.31
CA LEU A 4 -14.64 -7.29 14.58
C LEU A 4 -14.54 -8.25 15.78
N ALA A 5 -15.06 -9.47 15.66
CA ALA A 5 -14.99 -10.48 16.71
C ALA A 5 -13.63 -11.19 16.76
N LEU A 6 -12.95 -11.39 15.62
CA LEU A 6 -11.66 -12.08 15.53
C LEU A 6 -10.59 -11.59 16.52
N PRO A 7 -10.30 -10.28 16.64
CA PRO A 7 -9.31 -9.80 17.61
C PRO A 7 -9.75 -10.06 19.06
N LEU A 8 -11.04 -9.97 19.37
CA LEU A 8 -11.56 -10.28 20.72
C LEU A 8 -11.41 -11.77 21.05
N LEU A 9 -11.69 -12.65 20.08
CA LEU A 9 -11.50 -14.09 20.20
C LEU A 9 -10.03 -14.48 20.33
N SER A 10 -9.11 -13.70 19.75
CA SER A 10 -7.66 -13.92 19.87
C SER A 10 -7.10 -13.60 21.26
N LEU A 11 -7.82 -12.80 22.06
CA LEU A 11 -7.44 -12.44 23.43
C LEU A 11 -7.91 -13.48 24.46
N LEU A 12 -8.71 -14.47 24.04
CA LEU A 12 -9.17 -15.54 24.93
C LEU A 12 -8.00 -16.46 25.37
N PRO A 13 -8.12 -17.11 26.54
CA PRO A 13 -7.15 -18.11 26.99
C PRO A 13 -6.96 -19.24 25.97
N ALA A 14 -5.76 -19.85 25.97
CA ALA A 14 -5.37 -20.90 25.03
C ALA A 14 -6.29 -22.13 25.03
N ASP A 15 -6.88 -22.41 26.19
CA ASP A 15 -7.74 -23.58 26.39
C ASP A 15 -9.18 -23.35 25.93
N SER A 16 -9.53 -22.14 25.48
CA SER A 16 -10.88 -21.83 25.03
C SER A 16 -11.15 -22.40 23.63
N PRO A 17 -12.27 -23.10 23.41
CA PRO A 17 -12.62 -23.67 22.10
C PRO A 17 -12.85 -22.60 21.01
N PHE A 18 -13.04 -21.34 21.40
CA PHE A 18 -13.25 -20.22 20.48
C PHE A 18 -11.99 -19.37 20.26
N GLN A 19 -10.84 -19.79 20.79
CA GLN A 19 -9.62 -19.01 20.64
C GLN A 19 -9.18 -18.97 19.18
N VAL A 20 -8.93 -17.77 18.67
CA VAL A 20 -8.35 -17.57 17.35
C VAL A 20 -6.84 -17.48 17.49
N SER A 21 -6.12 -18.33 16.77
CA SER A 21 -4.65 -18.33 16.79
C SER A 21 -4.09 -16.99 16.28
N ALA A 22 -2.92 -16.60 16.80
CA ALA A 22 -2.22 -15.42 16.30
C ALA A 22 -1.92 -15.51 14.80
N TYR A 23 -1.65 -16.71 14.29
CA TYR A 23 -1.45 -16.96 12.86
C TYR A 23 -2.70 -16.64 12.04
N THR A 24 -3.88 -17.09 12.49
CA THR A 24 -5.14 -16.80 11.81
C THR A 24 -5.42 -15.30 11.79
N LEU A 25 -5.13 -14.60 12.90
CA LEU A 25 -5.33 -13.16 12.99
C LEU A 25 -4.39 -12.39 12.04
N THR A 26 -3.09 -12.70 12.02
CA THR A 26 -2.12 -12.03 11.14
C THR A 26 -2.34 -12.38 9.67
N LEU A 27 -2.69 -13.63 9.36
CA LEU A 27 -3.04 -14.05 8.00
C LEU A 27 -4.29 -13.32 7.50
N THR A 28 -5.33 -13.23 8.33
CA THR A 28 -6.55 -12.49 7.97
C THR A 28 -6.24 -11.00 7.80
N GLY A 29 -5.46 -10.41 8.70
CA GLY A 29 -5.02 -9.02 8.58
C GLY A 29 -4.23 -8.75 7.29
N LYS A 30 -3.32 -9.65 6.92
CA LYS A 30 -2.63 -9.64 5.62
C LYS A 30 -3.61 -9.65 4.44
N ILE A 31 -4.60 -10.54 4.47
CA ILE A 31 -5.64 -10.63 3.42
C ILE A 31 -6.44 -9.33 3.34
N LEU A 32 -6.78 -8.71 4.48
CA LEU A 32 -7.48 -7.42 4.50
C LEU A 32 -6.64 -6.28 3.91
N CYS A 33 -5.32 -6.26 4.14
CA CYS A 33 -4.42 -5.32 3.47
C CYS A 33 -4.46 -5.49 1.94
N TYR A 34 -4.42 -6.72 1.44
CA TYR A 34 -4.57 -6.98 0.00
C TYR A 34 -5.97 -6.65 -0.53
N ALA A 35 -7.02 -6.80 0.27
CA ALA A 35 -8.36 -6.34 -0.10
C ALA A 35 -8.42 -4.82 -0.30
N ILE A 36 -7.69 -4.03 0.51
CA ILE A 36 -7.56 -2.58 0.32
C ILE A 36 -6.83 -2.27 -1.00
N VAL A 37 -5.78 -3.02 -1.34
CA VAL A 37 -5.09 -2.89 -2.64
C VAL A 37 -6.02 -3.20 -3.81
N ALA A 38 -6.80 -4.28 -3.71
CA ALA A 38 -7.80 -4.63 -4.73
C ALA A 38 -8.84 -3.51 -4.90
N LEU A 39 -9.36 -2.97 -3.79
CA LEU A 39 -10.28 -1.84 -3.81
C LEU A 39 -9.66 -0.59 -4.45
N ALA A 40 -8.41 -0.28 -4.11
CA ALA A 40 -7.69 0.85 -4.68
C ALA A 40 -7.53 0.70 -6.20
N LEU A 41 -7.18 -0.50 -6.67
CA LEU A 41 -7.13 -0.82 -8.10
C LEU A 41 -8.52 -0.73 -8.76
N ASP A 42 -9.58 -1.20 -8.10
CA ASP A 42 -10.95 -1.11 -8.60
C ASP A 42 -11.41 0.35 -8.79
N LEU A 43 -11.04 1.26 -7.89
CA LEU A 43 -11.33 2.69 -8.06
C LEU A 43 -10.74 3.26 -9.36
N VAL A 44 -9.57 2.78 -9.77
CA VAL A 44 -8.89 3.26 -10.98
C VAL A 44 -9.37 2.50 -12.21
N TRP A 45 -9.44 1.18 -12.13
CA TRP A 45 -9.77 0.34 -13.28
C TRP A 45 -11.27 0.21 -13.49
N GLY A 46 -12.00 -0.11 -12.41
CA GLY A 46 -13.46 -0.21 -12.39
C GLY A 46 -14.11 1.12 -12.74
N TYR A 47 -13.75 2.24 -12.11
CA TYR A 47 -14.43 3.51 -12.41
C TYR A 47 -13.84 4.33 -13.55
N ALA A 48 -12.50 4.39 -13.70
CA ALA A 48 -11.87 5.23 -14.72
C ALA A 48 -11.48 4.47 -16.00
N GLY A 49 -11.60 3.14 -16.02
CA GLY A 49 -11.20 2.32 -17.17
C GLY A 49 -9.68 2.17 -17.36
N LEU A 50 -8.90 2.53 -16.34
CA LEU A 50 -7.44 2.53 -16.41
C LEU A 50 -6.88 1.29 -15.71
N LEU A 51 -6.58 0.24 -16.47
CA LEU A 51 -5.89 -0.92 -15.89
C LEU A 51 -4.45 -0.52 -15.55
N SER A 52 -4.08 -0.66 -14.30
CA SER A 52 -2.73 -0.36 -13.83
C SER A 52 -2.10 -1.56 -13.14
N LEU A 53 -0.89 -1.89 -13.59
CA LEU A 53 -0.02 -2.90 -12.97
C LEU A 53 1.02 -2.24 -12.06
N GLY A 54 0.67 -1.08 -11.50
CA GLY A 54 1.50 -0.21 -10.66
C GLY A 54 1.35 -0.39 -9.15
N HIS A 55 0.28 -1.06 -8.70
CA HIS A 55 -0.18 -0.97 -7.32
C HIS A 55 0.74 -1.66 -6.31
N GLY A 56 1.44 -2.72 -6.72
CA GLY A 56 2.46 -3.37 -5.89
C GLY A 56 3.59 -2.43 -5.48
N LEU A 57 4.01 -1.54 -6.38
CA LEU A 57 5.02 -0.52 -6.05
C LEU A 57 4.54 0.42 -4.94
N PHE A 58 3.32 0.96 -5.06
CA PHE A 58 2.78 1.88 -4.07
C PHE A 58 2.56 1.22 -2.71
N PHE A 59 2.08 -0.03 -2.72
CA PHE A 59 1.94 -0.84 -1.52
C PHE A 59 3.29 -1.00 -0.82
N ALA A 60 4.31 -1.44 -1.56
CA ALA A 60 5.62 -1.62 -0.98
C ALA A 60 6.25 -0.30 -0.51
N LEU A 61 6.07 0.83 -1.21
CA LEU A 61 6.60 2.13 -0.76
C LEU A 61 6.08 2.52 0.63
N GLY A 62 4.77 2.35 0.88
CA GLY A 62 4.21 2.55 2.21
C GLY A 62 4.69 1.52 3.23
N GLY A 63 4.85 0.27 2.82
CA GLY A 63 5.46 -0.77 3.65
C GLY A 63 6.91 -0.46 4.04
N TYR A 64 7.72 -0.01 3.09
CA TYR A 64 9.10 0.42 3.31
C TYR A 64 9.17 1.63 4.24
N ALA A 65 8.30 2.63 4.05
CA ALA A 65 8.24 3.78 4.95
C ALA A 65 7.93 3.37 6.41
N MET A 66 6.97 2.46 6.63
CA MET A 66 6.73 1.90 7.97
C MET A 66 7.91 1.04 8.44
N GLY A 67 8.47 0.21 7.58
CA GLY A 67 9.59 -0.67 7.90
C GLY A 67 10.84 0.11 8.31
N MET A 68 11.10 1.28 7.71
CA MET A 68 12.16 2.19 8.14
C MET A 68 11.93 2.63 9.59
N TYR A 69 10.71 3.03 9.93
CA TYR A 69 10.37 3.37 11.32
C TYR A 69 10.55 2.21 12.28
N LEU A 70 10.06 1.01 11.93
CA LEU A 70 10.21 -0.17 12.79
C LEU A 70 11.68 -0.59 12.95
N MET A 71 12.51 -0.40 11.92
CA MET A 71 13.95 -0.61 12.00
C MET A 71 14.62 0.38 12.96
N ARG A 72 14.26 1.66 12.88
CA ARG A 72 14.76 2.69 13.80
C ARG A 72 14.33 2.43 15.24
N GLN A 73 13.10 1.95 15.45
CA GLN A 73 12.63 1.54 16.79
C GLN A 73 13.43 0.34 17.34
N ALA A 74 13.86 -0.57 16.47
CA ALA A 74 14.66 -1.72 16.89
C ALA A 74 16.14 -1.38 17.14
N SER A 75 16.69 -0.37 16.45
CA SER A 75 18.10 0.04 16.56
C SER A 75 18.34 1.18 17.56
N GLY A 76 17.31 1.97 17.90
CA GLY A 76 17.48 3.18 18.70
C GLY A 76 18.32 4.22 17.97
N ASP A 77 19.29 4.80 18.67
CA ASP A 77 20.18 5.83 18.12
C ASP A 77 21.24 5.26 17.15
N GLU A 78 21.47 3.94 17.18
CA GLU A 78 22.43 3.27 16.30
C GLU A 78 21.86 3.05 14.89
N LEU A 79 22.77 2.75 13.96
CA LEU A 79 22.39 2.31 12.62
C LEU A 79 21.60 0.99 12.69
N PRO A 80 20.56 0.81 11.87
CA PRO A 80 19.90 -0.48 11.73
C PRO A 80 20.91 -1.58 11.42
N ALA A 81 20.80 -2.73 12.10
CA ALA A 81 21.80 -3.80 12.02
C ALA A 81 22.12 -4.22 10.58
N PHE A 82 21.10 -4.28 9.69
CA PHE A 82 21.30 -4.62 8.28
C PHE A 82 22.19 -3.60 7.54
N MET A 83 22.16 -2.32 7.91
CA MET A 83 23.01 -1.29 7.32
C MET A 83 24.47 -1.49 7.74
N THR A 84 24.71 -1.79 9.03
CA THR A 84 26.04 -2.14 9.53
C THR A 84 26.60 -3.37 8.82
N PHE A 85 25.77 -4.41 8.60
CA PHE A 85 26.17 -5.59 7.82
C PHE A 85 26.48 -5.27 6.35
N LEU A 86 25.84 -4.25 5.78
CA LEU A 86 26.10 -3.75 4.43
C LEU A 86 27.18 -2.65 4.39
N SER A 87 27.97 -2.51 5.46
CA SER A 87 29.09 -1.56 5.57
C SER A 87 28.71 -0.08 5.43
N TRP A 88 27.49 0.29 5.82
CA TRP A 88 27.11 1.70 5.93
C TRP A 88 27.72 2.33 7.18
N THR A 89 28.27 3.53 7.02
CA THR A 89 28.89 4.31 8.11
C THR A 89 27.98 5.40 8.67
N GLU A 90 27.03 5.87 7.87
CA GLU A 90 26.08 6.93 8.24
C GLU A 90 24.69 6.63 7.70
N LEU A 91 23.69 7.23 8.34
CA LEU A 91 22.30 7.07 7.94
C LEU A 91 22.03 7.93 6.70
N PRO A 92 21.57 7.35 5.57
CA PRO A 92 21.29 8.14 4.38
C PRO A 92 20.22 9.21 4.64
N TRP A 93 20.30 10.33 3.93
CA TRP A 93 19.43 11.49 4.14
C TRP A 93 17.92 11.17 4.04
N TYR A 94 17.53 10.21 3.20
CA TYR A 94 16.13 9.80 3.04
C TYR A 94 15.59 8.97 4.21
N TRP A 95 16.44 8.55 5.16
CA TRP A 95 16.03 7.94 6.43
C TRP A 95 15.85 8.94 7.57
N THR A 96 16.21 10.21 7.37
CA THR A 96 16.06 11.24 8.41
C THR A 96 14.61 11.36 8.88
N GLY A 97 14.40 11.48 10.20
CA GLY A 97 13.08 11.61 10.81
C GLY A 97 12.33 10.29 10.97
N THR A 98 12.82 9.17 10.42
CA THR A 98 12.09 7.88 10.48
C THR A 98 12.05 7.26 11.86
N GLU A 99 12.80 7.77 12.84
CA GLU A 99 12.60 7.50 14.27
C GLU A 99 11.23 7.98 14.80
N HIS A 100 10.65 9.01 14.18
CA HIS A 100 9.37 9.59 14.61
C HIS A 100 8.20 8.99 13.83
N PHE A 101 7.22 8.45 14.55
CA PHE A 101 6.06 7.78 13.96
C PHE A 101 5.29 8.68 12.98
N TRP A 102 5.00 9.93 13.36
CA TRP A 102 4.23 10.84 12.51
C TRP A 102 4.96 11.22 11.23
N TRP A 103 6.29 11.34 11.27
CA TRP A 103 7.09 11.56 10.08
C TRP A 103 7.04 10.35 9.15
N ALA A 104 7.16 9.13 9.70
CA ALA A 104 6.98 7.92 8.93
C ALA A 104 5.58 7.84 8.30
N MET A 105 4.52 8.26 9.01
CA MET A 105 3.16 8.31 8.46
C MET A 105 3.02 9.34 7.33
N CYS A 106 3.72 10.47 7.43
CA CYS A 106 3.83 11.40 6.31
C CYS A 106 4.49 10.72 5.10
N LEU A 107 5.59 9.97 5.29
CA LEU A 107 6.24 9.23 4.20
C LEU A 107 5.35 8.13 3.60
N VAL A 108 4.58 7.42 4.43
CA VAL A 108 3.61 6.40 3.98
C VAL A 108 2.60 6.97 2.98
N VAL A 109 2.19 8.23 3.15
CA VAL A 109 1.25 8.91 2.24
C VAL A 109 1.99 9.60 1.10
N LEU A 110 3.04 10.36 1.41
CA LEU A 110 3.73 11.23 0.47
C LEU A 110 4.58 10.44 -0.53
N ALA A 111 5.29 9.38 -0.12
CA ALA A 111 6.14 8.63 -1.05
C ALA A 111 5.36 8.00 -2.21
N PRO A 112 4.31 7.17 -1.98
CA PRO A 112 3.50 6.65 -3.07
C PRO A 112 2.67 7.74 -3.74
N GLY A 113 2.12 8.70 -2.98
CA GLY A 113 1.29 9.77 -3.51
C GLY A 113 2.04 10.72 -4.46
N LEU A 114 3.25 11.15 -4.10
CA LEU A 114 4.09 12.01 -4.94
C LEU A 114 4.61 11.24 -6.16
N LEU A 115 5.02 9.98 -6.00
CA LEU A 115 5.41 9.17 -7.15
C LEU A 115 4.24 9.02 -8.14
N ALA A 116 3.06 8.69 -7.64
CA ALA A 116 1.85 8.59 -8.45
C ALA A 116 1.47 9.93 -9.09
N LEU A 117 1.64 11.05 -8.37
CA LEU A 117 1.37 12.39 -8.88
C LEU A 117 2.29 12.73 -10.04
N VAL A 118 3.61 12.58 -9.85
CA VAL A 118 4.61 12.89 -10.88
C VAL A 118 4.41 11.99 -12.10
N PHE A 119 4.34 10.68 -11.88
CA PHE A 119 4.15 9.72 -12.96
C PHE A 119 2.81 9.93 -13.69
N GLY A 120 1.72 10.06 -12.93
CA GLY A 120 0.38 10.27 -13.47
C GLY A 120 0.25 11.59 -14.23
N PHE A 121 0.88 12.65 -13.74
CA PHE A 121 0.88 13.96 -14.40
C PHE A 121 1.46 13.85 -15.82
N PHE A 122 2.62 13.22 -15.98
CA PHE A 122 3.22 13.01 -17.31
C PHE A 122 2.42 12.01 -18.14
N ALA A 123 1.99 10.90 -17.55
CA ALA A 123 1.22 9.85 -18.21
C ALA A 123 -0.06 10.39 -18.87
N PHE A 124 -0.86 11.13 -18.10
CA PHE A 124 -2.16 11.62 -18.54
C PHE A 124 -2.04 12.88 -19.41
N ARG A 125 -1.00 13.69 -19.22
CA ARG A 125 -0.68 14.80 -20.13
C ARG A 125 -0.32 14.31 -21.53
N SER A 126 0.41 13.20 -21.63
CA SER A 126 0.76 12.53 -22.89
C SER A 126 -0.41 11.75 -23.51
N ARG A 127 -1.62 11.83 -22.93
CA ARG A 127 -2.85 11.16 -23.40
C ARG A 127 -2.69 9.66 -23.62
N ILE A 128 -1.94 8.99 -22.75
CA ILE A 128 -1.76 7.54 -22.79
C ILE A 128 -3.11 6.85 -22.49
N LYS A 129 -3.44 5.82 -23.29
CA LYS A 129 -4.73 5.11 -23.22
C LYS A 129 -4.56 3.60 -23.11
N GLY A 130 -5.51 2.96 -22.43
CA GLY A 130 -5.67 1.51 -22.41
C GLY A 130 -4.40 0.76 -21.99
N VAL A 131 -4.05 -0.25 -22.78
CA VAL A 131 -2.96 -1.20 -22.49
C VAL A 131 -1.60 -0.50 -22.32
N TYR A 132 -1.36 0.62 -23.02
CA TYR A 132 -0.11 1.36 -22.88
C TYR A 132 0.10 1.90 -21.45
N PHE A 133 -0.99 2.27 -20.76
CA PHE A 133 -0.90 2.68 -19.35
C PHE A 133 -0.51 1.50 -18.45
N SER A 134 -1.07 0.31 -18.72
CA SER A 134 -0.71 -0.92 -18.01
C SER A 134 0.75 -1.30 -18.21
N ILE A 135 1.26 -1.25 -19.45
CA ILE A 135 2.66 -1.54 -19.76
C ILE A 135 3.60 -0.55 -19.06
N MET A 136 3.27 0.74 -19.09
CA MET A 136 4.10 1.77 -18.48
C MET A 136 4.12 1.67 -16.95
N THR A 137 2.98 1.38 -16.32
CA THR A 137 2.89 1.17 -14.86
C THR A 137 3.59 -0.12 -14.43
N GLN A 138 3.55 -1.17 -15.25
CA GLN A 138 4.34 -2.39 -15.05
C GLN A 138 5.84 -2.10 -15.11
N ALA A 139 6.29 -1.33 -16.10
CA ALA A 139 7.70 -0.95 -16.24
C ALA A 139 8.18 -0.09 -15.05
N LEU A 140 7.36 0.86 -14.59
CA LEU A 140 7.64 1.65 -13.38
C LEU A 140 7.84 0.75 -12.16
N THR A 141 6.93 -0.20 -11.98
CA THR A 141 6.94 -1.17 -10.87
C THR A 141 8.17 -2.05 -10.90
N PHE A 142 8.53 -2.58 -12.07
CA PHE A 142 9.73 -3.37 -12.26
C PHE A 142 11.01 -2.55 -12.01
N ALA A 143 11.07 -1.30 -12.48
CA ALA A 143 12.20 -0.41 -12.23
C ALA A 143 12.37 -0.08 -10.73
N GLY A 144 11.27 0.20 -10.03
CA GLY A 144 11.27 0.42 -8.59
C GLY A 144 11.75 -0.82 -7.83
N MET A 145 11.25 -2.00 -8.20
CA MET A 145 11.69 -3.28 -7.64
C MET A 145 13.22 -3.49 -7.82
N LEU A 146 13.74 -3.29 -9.04
CA LEU A 146 15.18 -3.43 -9.31
C LEU A 146 16.03 -2.43 -8.52
N LEU A 147 15.54 -1.19 -8.34
CA LEU A 147 16.21 -0.20 -7.51
C LEU A 147 16.33 -0.69 -6.07
N PHE A 148 15.24 -1.18 -5.48
CA PHE A 148 15.21 -1.63 -4.10
C PHE A 148 15.97 -2.95 -3.87
N PHE A 149 16.17 -3.77 -4.91
CA PHE A 149 17.04 -4.95 -4.85
C PHE A 149 18.52 -4.60 -4.68
N ARG A 150 18.95 -3.38 -5.03
CA ARG A 150 20.36 -2.97 -4.87
C ARG A 150 20.67 -2.67 -3.40
N ASN A 151 21.64 -3.40 -2.84
CA ASN A 151 22.10 -3.22 -1.45
C ASN A 151 22.61 -1.79 -1.15
N GLU A 152 23.12 -1.09 -2.17
CA GLU A 152 23.66 0.28 -2.07
C GLU A 152 22.58 1.37 -1.89
N THR A 153 21.30 1.01 -1.95
CA THR A 153 20.19 1.98 -1.84
C THR A 153 19.66 2.15 -0.42
N GLY A 154 20.21 1.44 0.56
CA GLY A 154 19.78 1.56 1.95
C GLY A 154 18.41 0.95 2.24
N PHE A 155 17.82 0.17 1.32
CA PHE A 155 16.52 -0.50 1.48
C PHE A 155 16.62 -2.01 1.77
N GLY A 156 17.78 -2.48 2.23
CA GLY A 156 17.99 -3.89 2.62
C GLY A 156 18.13 -4.89 1.47
N GLY A 157 18.06 -4.43 0.22
CA GLY A 157 18.27 -5.24 -0.97
C GLY A 157 17.34 -6.44 -1.06
N ASN A 158 17.86 -7.60 -1.44
CA ASN A 158 17.08 -8.83 -1.58
C ASN A 158 16.39 -9.29 -0.29
N ASN A 159 16.98 -9.01 0.88
CA ASN A 159 16.41 -9.41 2.17
C ASN A 159 15.31 -8.45 2.63
N GLY A 160 15.39 -7.19 2.21
CA GLY A 160 14.52 -6.12 2.70
C GLY A 160 14.69 -5.90 4.21
N PHE A 161 13.57 -5.60 4.89
CA PHE A 161 13.54 -5.33 6.33
C PHE A 161 12.81 -6.43 7.09
N THR A 162 13.42 -6.91 8.17
CA THR A 162 12.93 -8.00 9.04
C THR A 162 13.22 -7.70 10.52
N ASN A 163 12.89 -8.62 11.42
CA ASN A 163 13.25 -8.53 12.84
C ASN A 163 12.70 -7.28 13.55
N PHE A 164 11.49 -6.84 13.18
CA PHE A 164 10.78 -5.78 13.89
C PHE A 164 10.44 -6.24 15.30
N ARG A 165 10.74 -5.40 16.31
CA ARG A 165 10.55 -5.74 17.73
C ARG A 165 9.33 -5.04 18.32
N SER A 166 9.26 -3.73 18.14
CA SER A 166 8.24 -2.89 18.76
C SER A 166 7.68 -1.85 17.78
N ILE A 167 6.46 -1.41 18.08
CA ILE A 167 5.77 -0.31 17.42
C ILE A 167 5.20 0.59 18.51
N LEU A 168 5.55 1.89 18.51
CA LEU A 168 5.09 2.85 19.52
C LEU A 168 5.36 2.40 20.98
N GLY A 169 6.45 1.65 21.21
CA GLY A 169 6.82 1.12 22.53
C GLY A 169 6.15 -0.20 22.91
N PHE A 170 5.22 -0.74 22.10
CA PHE A 170 4.57 -2.03 22.34
C PHE A 170 5.23 -3.14 21.52
N GLY A 171 5.37 -4.34 22.08
CA GLY A 171 5.90 -5.49 21.35
C GLY A 171 4.96 -5.90 20.21
N ILE A 172 5.50 -6.10 19.00
CA ILE A 172 4.70 -6.47 17.81
C ILE A 172 4.07 -7.87 17.95
N THR A 173 4.70 -8.72 18.76
CA THR A 173 4.22 -10.08 19.03
C THR A 173 3.16 -10.16 20.12
N GLU A 174 2.94 -9.07 20.87
CA GLU A 174 1.95 -9.05 21.95
C GLU A 174 0.52 -9.20 21.39
N PRO A 175 -0.36 -9.98 22.05
CA PRO A 175 -1.74 -10.16 21.61
C PRO A 175 -2.50 -8.84 21.45
N GLY A 176 -2.29 -7.90 22.38
CA GLY A 176 -2.90 -6.57 22.34
C GLY A 176 -2.49 -5.78 21.10
N THR A 177 -1.20 -5.76 20.77
CA THR A 177 -0.67 -5.07 19.59
C THR A 177 -1.18 -5.68 18.30
N ARG A 178 -1.21 -7.02 18.20
CA ARG A 178 -1.76 -7.71 17.02
C ARG A 178 -3.25 -7.41 16.83
N ALA A 179 -4.02 -7.40 17.91
CA ALA A 179 -5.43 -7.02 17.89
C ALA A 179 -5.61 -5.56 17.45
N ALA A 180 -4.80 -4.63 17.97
CA ALA A 180 -4.84 -3.22 17.59
C ALA A 180 -4.49 -2.99 16.11
N LEU A 181 -3.43 -3.65 15.60
CA LEU A 181 -3.07 -3.61 14.17
C LEU A 181 -4.20 -4.16 13.30
N PHE A 182 -4.81 -5.28 13.71
CA PHE A 182 -5.93 -5.86 13.00
C PHE A 182 -7.14 -4.91 12.96
N PHE A 183 -7.48 -4.29 14.09
CA PHE A 183 -8.54 -3.27 14.14
C PHE A 183 -8.21 -2.07 13.26
N ALA A 184 -6.97 -1.59 13.26
CA ALA A 184 -6.53 -0.52 12.37
C ALA A 184 -6.70 -0.90 10.89
N THR A 185 -6.38 -2.14 10.50
CA THR A 185 -6.60 -2.63 9.13
C THR A 185 -8.09 -2.70 8.78
N VAL A 186 -8.94 -3.20 9.68
CA VAL A 186 -10.40 -3.21 9.47
C VAL A 186 -10.93 -1.79 9.31
N MET A 187 -10.50 -0.85 10.17
CA MET A 187 -10.90 0.55 10.09
C MET A 187 -10.45 1.20 8.78
N LEU A 188 -9.23 0.93 8.33
CA LEU A 188 -8.74 1.42 7.05
C LEU A 188 -9.53 0.84 5.87
N LEU A 189 -9.87 -0.45 5.91
CA LEU A 189 -10.71 -1.07 4.88
C LEU A 189 -12.10 -0.46 4.84
N VAL A 190 -12.75 -0.29 6.00
CA VAL A 190 -14.07 0.34 6.09
C VAL A 190 -14.02 1.80 5.60
N ALA A 191 -12.99 2.55 5.99
CA ALA A 191 -12.77 3.92 5.51
C ALA A 191 -12.56 3.96 4.00
N SER A 192 -11.80 3.01 3.44
CA SER A 192 -11.53 2.91 2.00
C SER A 192 -12.80 2.56 1.21
N LEU A 193 -13.61 1.62 1.72
CA LEU A 193 -14.93 1.27 1.16
C LEU A 193 -15.89 2.45 1.22
N PHE A 194 -15.95 3.14 2.36
CA PHE A 194 -16.80 4.31 2.53
C PHE A 194 -16.39 5.44 1.58
N LEU A 195 -15.09 5.72 1.47
CA LEU A 195 -14.54 6.71 0.56
C LEU A 195 -14.85 6.35 -0.90
N GLY A 196 -14.60 5.10 -1.30
CA GLY A 196 -14.90 4.61 -2.64
C GLY A 196 -16.38 4.70 -2.98
N TRP A 197 -17.26 4.25 -2.07
CA TRP A 197 -18.71 4.37 -2.21
C TRP A 197 -19.17 5.83 -2.33
N ARG A 198 -18.63 6.72 -1.48
CA ARG A 198 -18.98 8.13 -1.49
C ARG A 198 -18.52 8.82 -2.78
N LEU A 199 -17.35 8.45 -3.29
CA LEU A 199 -16.77 8.94 -4.53
C LEU A 199 -17.58 8.46 -5.73
N ALA A 200 -17.91 7.17 -5.79
CA ALA A 200 -18.73 6.55 -6.84
C ALA A 200 -20.11 7.22 -6.98
N ARG A 201 -20.78 7.53 -5.87
CA ARG A 201 -22.09 8.22 -5.87
C ARG A 201 -22.01 9.74 -6.11
N SER A 202 -20.82 10.31 -6.15
CA SER A 202 -20.65 11.76 -6.33
C SER A 202 -20.75 12.20 -7.79
N LYS A 203 -20.76 13.52 -8.04
CA LYS A 203 -20.60 14.07 -9.40
C LYS A 203 -19.27 13.64 -10.02
N PHE A 204 -18.21 13.53 -9.22
CA PHE A 204 -16.89 13.06 -9.66
C PHE A 204 -16.93 11.61 -10.15
N GLY A 205 -17.58 10.72 -9.40
CA GLY A 205 -17.75 9.30 -9.79
C GLY A 205 -18.50 9.16 -11.12
N ARG A 206 -19.56 9.94 -11.34
CA ARG A 206 -20.27 9.97 -12.62
C ARG A 206 -19.39 10.40 -13.79
N VAL A 207 -18.49 11.37 -13.58
CA VAL A 207 -17.52 11.79 -14.60
C VAL A 207 -16.49 10.69 -14.86
N LEU A 208 -16.02 9.97 -13.83
CA LEU A 208 -15.15 8.82 -14.00
C LEU A 208 -15.82 7.70 -14.82
N THR A 209 -17.06 7.34 -14.50
CA THR A 209 -17.78 6.32 -15.28
C THR A 209 -17.97 6.75 -16.73
N ALA A 210 -18.35 8.02 -16.97
CA ALA A 210 -18.44 8.56 -18.33
C ALA A 210 -17.08 8.57 -19.06
N LEU A 211 -15.99 8.82 -18.32
CA LEU A 211 -14.62 8.75 -18.83
C LEU A 211 -14.27 7.32 -19.27
N ARG A 212 -14.57 6.32 -18.45
CA ARG A 212 -14.37 4.90 -18.75
C ARG A 212 -15.10 4.49 -20.01
N ASP A 213 -16.36 4.90 -20.14
CA ASP A 213 -17.22 4.46 -21.23
C ASP A 213 -16.85 5.15 -22.56
N ALA A 214 -16.61 6.47 -22.54
CA ALA A 214 -16.27 7.23 -23.75
C ALA A 214 -15.54 8.54 -23.46
N GLU A 215 -14.23 8.46 -23.20
CA GLU A 215 -13.35 9.64 -22.98
C GLU A 215 -13.51 10.73 -24.06
N ASN A 216 -13.59 10.35 -25.34
CA ASN A 216 -13.73 11.31 -26.43
C ASN A 216 -15.07 12.07 -26.34
N ARG A 217 -16.17 11.39 -25.99
CA ARG A 217 -17.50 12.03 -25.82
C ARG A 217 -17.51 12.96 -24.61
N LEU A 218 -16.89 12.55 -23.51
CA LEU A 218 -16.76 13.38 -22.31
C LEU A 218 -16.02 14.69 -22.61
N MET A 219 -14.96 14.65 -23.44
CA MET A 219 -14.24 15.84 -23.88
C MET A 219 -15.10 16.76 -24.76
N PHE A 220 -15.94 16.21 -25.65
CA PHE A 220 -16.89 17.02 -26.42
C PHE A 220 -17.94 17.72 -25.54
N CYS A 221 -18.25 17.16 -24.37
CA CYS A 221 -19.10 17.81 -23.37
C CYS A 221 -18.37 18.88 -22.53
N GLY A 222 -17.10 19.19 -22.83
CA GLY A 222 -16.34 20.26 -22.20
C GLY A 222 -15.58 19.87 -20.92
N TYR A 223 -15.55 18.60 -20.53
CA TYR A 223 -14.77 18.14 -19.39
C TYR A 223 -13.31 17.85 -19.78
N ASP A 224 -12.35 18.16 -18.91
CA ASP A 224 -10.95 17.70 -19.04
C ASP A 224 -10.71 16.44 -18.20
N PRO A 225 -10.56 15.24 -18.82
CA PRO A 225 -10.32 13.98 -18.11
C PRO A 225 -9.08 13.95 -17.22
N ARG A 226 -8.05 14.76 -17.54
CA ARG A 226 -6.70 14.59 -16.98
C ARG A 226 -6.69 14.73 -15.46
N GLY A 227 -7.37 15.75 -14.94
CA GLY A 227 -7.48 15.99 -13.50
C GLY A 227 -8.21 14.86 -12.77
N PHE A 228 -9.27 14.31 -13.36
CA PHE A 228 -10.03 13.20 -12.79
C PHE A 228 -9.20 11.92 -12.72
N LYS A 229 -8.48 11.60 -13.81
CA LYS A 229 -7.55 10.47 -13.87
C LYS A 229 -6.43 10.61 -12.83
N LEU A 230 -5.82 11.79 -12.77
CA LEU A 230 -4.71 12.06 -11.86
C LEU A 230 -5.14 11.92 -10.40
N PHE A 231 -6.28 12.50 -10.03
CA PHE A 231 -6.79 12.44 -8.67
C PHE A 231 -7.06 10.99 -8.22
N VAL A 232 -7.81 10.22 -9.02
CA VAL A 232 -8.17 8.84 -8.63
C VAL A 232 -6.94 7.93 -8.60
N TRP A 233 -5.97 8.16 -9.49
CA TRP A 233 -4.69 7.46 -9.50
C TRP A 233 -3.85 7.73 -8.24
N VAL A 234 -3.70 9.00 -7.87
CA VAL A 234 -2.96 9.39 -6.65
C VAL A 234 -3.66 8.87 -5.40
N LEU A 235 -4.98 8.98 -5.34
CA LEU A 235 -5.77 8.45 -4.22
C LEU A 235 -5.55 6.94 -4.07
N SER A 236 -5.61 6.19 -5.16
CA SER A 236 -5.35 4.75 -5.14
C SER A 236 -3.95 4.43 -4.62
N ALA A 237 -2.92 5.15 -5.09
CA ALA A 237 -1.55 4.97 -4.62
C ALA A 237 -1.41 5.18 -3.11
N VAL A 238 -2.07 6.22 -2.56
CA VAL A 238 -2.08 6.49 -1.12
C VAL A 238 -2.78 5.36 -0.35
N LEU A 239 -3.92 4.84 -0.83
CA LEU A 239 -4.61 3.72 -0.20
C LEU A 239 -3.73 2.45 -0.18
N CYS A 240 -3.04 2.16 -1.28
CA CYS A 240 -2.05 1.07 -1.34
C CYS A 240 -0.92 1.29 -0.33
N GLY A 241 -0.36 2.50 -0.25
CA GLY A 241 0.68 2.84 0.71
C GLY A 241 0.26 2.61 2.15
N LEU A 242 -0.94 3.07 2.53
CA LEU A 242 -1.50 2.85 3.86
C LEU A 242 -1.71 1.35 4.16
N ALA A 243 -2.18 0.57 3.18
CA ALA A 243 -2.31 -0.87 3.31
C ALA A 243 -0.95 -1.56 3.52
N GLY A 244 0.07 -1.14 2.78
CA GLY A 244 1.44 -1.62 2.94
C GLY A 244 2.02 -1.30 4.31
N ALA A 245 1.80 -0.07 4.81
CA ALA A 245 2.24 0.33 6.13
C ALA A 245 1.66 -0.54 7.25
N LEU A 246 0.40 -0.95 7.16
CA LEU A 246 -0.22 -1.87 8.13
C LEU A 246 0.17 -3.34 7.91
N TYR A 247 0.52 -3.73 6.69
CA TYR A 247 0.97 -5.08 6.35
C TYR A 247 2.28 -5.45 7.06
N VAL A 248 3.27 -4.56 7.01
CA VAL A 248 4.64 -4.82 7.49
C VAL A 248 4.73 -5.27 8.96
N PRO A 249 4.12 -4.56 9.94
CA PRO A 249 4.18 -5.02 11.33
C PRO A 249 3.40 -6.33 11.57
N GLN A 250 2.43 -6.68 10.72
CA GLN A 250 1.66 -7.92 10.87
C GLN A 250 2.37 -9.14 10.28
N VAL A 251 3.05 -8.95 9.15
CA VAL A 251 3.75 -10.03 8.43
C VAL A 251 5.18 -10.20 8.93
N GLY A 252 5.79 -9.14 9.47
CA GLY A 252 7.13 -9.18 10.05
C GLY A 252 8.27 -9.01 9.05
N ILE A 253 7.96 -8.78 7.77
CA ILE A 253 8.93 -8.56 6.70
C ILE A 253 8.36 -7.66 5.60
N ILE A 254 9.23 -6.86 4.97
CA ILE A 254 8.99 -6.21 3.68
C ILE A 254 10.23 -6.37 2.81
N ASN A 255 10.09 -6.81 1.56
CA ASN A 255 11.18 -6.93 0.61
C ASN A 255 10.76 -6.43 -0.79
N PRO A 256 11.69 -6.27 -1.74
CA PRO A 256 11.36 -5.72 -3.05
C PRO A 256 10.42 -6.64 -3.86
N GLY A 257 10.32 -7.93 -3.51
CA GLY A 257 9.39 -8.86 -4.14
C GLY A 257 7.92 -8.47 -3.99
N GLU A 258 7.55 -7.73 -2.94
CA GLU A 258 6.20 -7.17 -2.79
C GLU A 258 5.86 -6.14 -3.89
N MET A 259 6.89 -5.49 -4.47
CA MET A 259 6.77 -4.61 -5.64
C MET A 259 6.63 -5.39 -6.95
N SER A 260 6.55 -6.71 -6.97
CA SER A 260 6.63 -7.43 -8.25
C SER A 260 5.44 -7.08 -9.17
N PRO A 261 5.69 -6.99 -10.50
CA PRO A 261 4.62 -6.93 -11.49
C PRO A 261 3.59 -8.06 -11.33
N THR A 262 4.04 -9.25 -10.93
CA THR A 262 3.19 -10.42 -10.69
C THR A 262 2.12 -10.13 -9.64
N ASN A 263 2.49 -9.55 -8.49
CA ASN A 263 1.53 -9.18 -7.45
C ASN A 263 0.47 -8.19 -7.95
N SER A 264 0.86 -7.27 -8.84
CA SER A 264 -0.09 -6.33 -9.45
C SER A 264 -1.03 -7.00 -10.45
N ILE A 265 -0.56 -8.04 -11.14
CA ILE A 265 -1.40 -8.89 -12.00
C ILE A 265 -2.39 -9.69 -11.16
N GLU A 266 -1.95 -10.28 -10.04
CA GLU A 266 -2.84 -10.99 -9.11
C GLU A 266 -3.94 -10.07 -8.57
N ALA A 267 -3.59 -8.85 -8.17
CA ALA A 267 -4.56 -7.84 -7.76
C ALA A 267 -5.59 -7.54 -8.86
N ALA A 268 -5.14 -7.44 -10.12
CA ALA A 268 -6.04 -7.28 -11.26
C ALA A 268 -6.96 -8.49 -11.46
N VAL A 269 -6.48 -9.71 -11.23
CA VAL A 269 -7.31 -10.92 -11.28
C VAL A 269 -8.39 -10.88 -10.20
N TRP A 270 -8.05 -10.50 -8.96
CA TRP A 270 -9.03 -10.40 -7.87
C TRP A 270 -10.15 -9.39 -8.19
N VAL A 271 -9.79 -8.21 -8.71
CA VAL A 271 -10.75 -7.18 -9.11
C VAL A 271 -11.61 -7.65 -10.29
N ALA A 272 -11.01 -8.29 -11.29
CA ALA A 272 -11.74 -8.81 -12.45
C ALA A 272 -12.78 -9.86 -12.06
N LEU A 273 -12.44 -10.76 -11.14
CA LEU A 273 -13.36 -11.79 -10.63
C LEU A 273 -14.45 -11.22 -9.72
N GLY A 274 -14.14 -10.16 -8.96
CA GLY A 274 -15.08 -9.52 -8.03
C GLY A 274 -16.20 -8.71 -8.69
N GLY A 275 -16.09 -8.40 -9.99
CA GLY A 275 -17.03 -7.56 -10.73
C GLY A 275 -16.69 -6.07 -10.58
N ARG A 276 -15.95 -5.55 -11.57
CA ARG A 276 -15.54 -4.14 -11.71
C ARG A 276 -16.62 -3.25 -12.34
#